data_AF-I7KD66-F1
#
_entry.id   AF-I7KD66-F1
#
_cell.length_a   1.000
_cell.length_b   1.000
_cell.length_c   1.000
_cell.angle_alpha   90.00
_cell.angle_beta   90.00
_cell.angle_gamma   90.00
#
_symmetry.space_group_name_H-M   'P 1'
#
loop_
_entity.id
_entity.type
_entity.pdbx_description
1 polymer ?
#
loop_
_entity_poly.entity_id
_entity_poly.type
_entity_poly.pdbx_seq_one_letter_code
_entity_poly.pdbx_strand_id
1 'polypeptide(L)'
;MNPRHLFGISILVAALLIVGAIFALAVSAEAVLSASTAQETLRIAPNSSGMSEDEFMAYAGRMEQRYGPEAVSALRLHIPYETRGSSPEPAMTPNIRYVSAWNGSLEVRNDDGVVLASSDNALVLYALDLTDEEGREHYYWWQWGAAQNREDIWMGDASNLRNFWSRVEFENSSSNLLIYAPDSDIYGTEDTVTLRFGLEFPGPDCHSISRDFVLHQGKIRPKPGECRVGSAGKYAVDWVGNHEGTQSIYGICEERRENSTGSAVLWTYCLTTSQF
;
A
#
# COMPACT_ATOMS: atom_id res chain seq x y z
N MET A 1 9.65 34.27 -82.02
CA MET A 1 10.90 35.04 -82.14
C MET A 1 11.45 35.26 -80.74
N ASN A 2 12.71 34.91 -80.52
CA ASN A 2 13.43 35.11 -79.26
C ASN A 2 14.76 35.81 -79.62
N PRO A 3 15.19 36.83 -78.87
CA PRO A 3 16.53 36.81 -78.27
C PRO A 3 16.51 37.33 -76.81
N ARG A 4 17.17 36.67 -75.82
CA ARG A 4 18.59 36.87 -75.38
C ARG A 4 18.89 38.35 -75.01
N HIS A 5 19.42 38.76 -73.86
CA HIS A 5 20.45 38.19 -72.97
C HIS A 5 20.63 39.10 -71.71
N LEU A 6 20.99 38.47 -70.57
CA LEU A 6 22.09 38.82 -69.62
C LEU A 6 22.06 39.98 -68.59
N PHE A 7 22.53 39.57 -67.40
CA PHE A 7 23.33 40.24 -66.36
C PHE A 7 22.72 41.29 -65.43
N GLY A 8 22.87 41.04 -64.12
CA GLY A 8 22.76 42.05 -63.08
C GLY A 8 22.59 41.49 -61.67
N ILE A 9 23.61 40.83 -61.13
CA ILE A 9 23.74 40.66 -59.68
C ILE A 9 23.92 42.06 -59.07
N SER A 10 23.04 42.47 -58.18
CA SER A 10 23.30 43.57 -57.25
C SER A 10 22.58 43.28 -55.95
N ILE A 11 23.41 42.91 -54.97
CA ILE A 11 23.08 42.84 -53.56
C ILE A 11 22.71 44.24 -53.10
N LEU A 12 21.51 44.42 -52.54
CA LEU A 12 21.27 45.49 -51.59
C LEU A 12 20.45 44.94 -50.41
N VAL A 13 21.11 44.94 -49.25
CA VAL A 13 20.57 44.71 -47.92
C VAL A 13 19.75 45.93 -47.48
N ALA A 14 18.80 45.69 -46.56
CA ALA A 14 17.92 46.63 -45.84
C ALA A 14 16.48 46.70 -46.42
N ALA A 15 15.39 46.61 -45.66
CA ALA A 15 15.18 46.58 -44.23
C ALA A 15 13.80 45.96 -43.91
N LEU A 16 13.64 45.60 -42.64
CA LEU A 16 12.43 45.19 -41.93
C LEU A 16 11.10 45.76 -42.48
N LEU A 17 10.07 44.92 -42.51
CA LEU A 17 8.80 45.19 -41.80
C LEU A 17 8.07 43.86 -41.55
N ILE A 18 8.12 43.44 -40.28
CA ILE A 18 7.38 42.31 -39.72
C ILE A 18 5.96 42.81 -39.43
N VAL A 19 4.97 42.22 -40.08
CA VAL A 19 3.56 42.20 -39.64
C VAL A 19 3.15 40.75 -39.89
N GLY A 20 2.94 39.89 -38.89
CA GLY A 20 2.18 40.13 -37.66
C GLY A 20 0.89 39.32 -37.75
N ALA A 21 1.00 37.99 -37.84
CA ALA A 21 -0.12 37.07 -37.71
C ALA A 21 0.36 35.85 -36.92
N ILE A 22 0.40 36.00 -35.59
CA ILE A 22 0.57 34.87 -34.67
C ILE A 22 -0.77 34.14 -34.67
N PHE A 23 -0.84 33.02 -35.39
CA PHE A 23 -1.82 31.99 -35.11
C PHE A 23 -1.50 31.45 -33.71
N ALA A 24 -2.23 31.94 -32.71
CA ALA A 24 -2.29 31.31 -31.41
C ALA A 24 -2.98 29.95 -31.59
N LEU A 25 -2.19 28.91 -31.84
CA LEU A 25 -2.58 27.55 -31.50
C LEU A 25 -2.83 27.54 -29.99
N ALA A 26 -4.11 27.57 -29.61
CA ALA A 26 -4.53 27.23 -28.27
C ALA A 26 -4.19 25.75 -28.04
N VAL A 27 -2.93 25.49 -27.69
CA VAL A 27 -2.55 24.28 -26.99
C VAL A 27 -3.21 24.43 -25.63
N SER A 28 -4.32 23.72 -25.42
CA SER A 28 -4.78 23.45 -24.06
C SER A 28 -3.61 22.78 -23.37
N ALA A 29 -2.93 23.50 -22.49
CA ALA A 29 -1.98 22.90 -21.57
C ALA A 29 -2.79 21.90 -20.74
N GLU A 30 -2.72 20.62 -21.09
CA GLU A 30 -3.01 19.57 -20.12
C GLU A 30 -2.09 19.87 -18.93
N ALA A 31 -2.68 20.16 -17.77
CA ALA A 31 -1.91 20.33 -16.54
C ALA A 31 -1.05 19.07 -16.38
N VAL A 32 0.27 19.24 -16.43
CA VAL A 32 1.21 18.13 -16.28
C VAL A 32 1.19 17.74 -14.81
N LEU A 33 0.38 16.73 -14.50
CA LEU A 33 0.36 16.10 -13.17
C LEU A 33 1.77 15.60 -12.85
N SER A 34 2.44 16.28 -11.93
CA SER A 34 3.74 15.83 -11.42
C SER A 34 3.49 14.78 -10.35
N ALA A 35 3.99 13.56 -10.57
CA ALA A 35 3.89 12.47 -9.61
C ALA A 35 5.17 12.37 -8.80
N SER A 36 5.02 12.30 -7.47
CA SER A 36 6.12 12.16 -6.53
C SER A 36 5.94 10.87 -5.73
N THR A 37 7.03 10.13 -5.52
CA THR A 37 7.04 8.82 -4.86
C THR A 37 8.07 8.76 -3.74
N ALA A 38 7.68 8.21 -2.60
CA ALA A 38 8.57 7.78 -1.52
C ALA A 38 8.47 6.27 -1.33
N GLN A 39 9.56 5.63 -0.93
CA GLN A 39 9.62 4.19 -0.66
C GLN A 39 10.69 3.91 0.39
N GLU A 40 10.41 2.96 1.27
CA GLU A 40 11.37 2.44 2.24
C GLU A 40 11.30 0.91 2.29
N THR A 41 12.44 0.27 2.60
CA THR A 41 12.53 -1.17 2.83
C THR A 41 13.19 -1.42 4.18
N LEU A 42 12.47 -2.09 5.07
CA LEU A 42 12.98 -2.60 6.33
C LEU A 42 13.30 -4.09 6.20
N ARG A 43 14.47 -4.50 6.67
CA ARG A 43 14.81 -5.92 6.82
C ARG A 43 14.47 -6.39 8.24
N ILE A 44 13.50 -7.28 8.35
CA ILE A 44 13.06 -7.92 9.59
C ILE A 44 13.82 -9.23 9.72
N ALA A 45 14.74 -9.29 10.69
CA ALA A 45 15.48 -10.51 11.00
C ALA A 45 14.69 -11.41 11.97
N PRO A 46 14.94 -12.72 11.99
CA PRO A 46 14.31 -13.67 12.93
C PRO A 46 14.38 -13.27 14.41
N ASN A 47 15.45 -12.55 14.77
CA ASN A 47 15.74 -12.09 16.13
C ASN A 47 15.54 -10.58 16.30
N SER A 48 14.92 -9.91 15.32
CA SER A 48 14.62 -8.49 15.45
C SER A 48 13.55 -8.26 16.52
N SER A 49 13.80 -7.30 17.39
CA SER A 49 12.80 -6.84 18.35
C SER A 49 11.78 -5.96 17.62
N GLY A 50 10.59 -6.50 17.36
CA GLY A 50 9.43 -5.69 17.02
C GLY A 50 8.69 -5.20 18.26
N MET A 51 7.54 -4.58 18.05
CA MET A 51 6.65 -4.14 19.12
C MET A 51 6.07 -5.33 19.87
N SER A 52 5.96 -5.21 21.18
CA SER A 52 5.06 -6.01 22.00
C SER A 52 3.60 -5.75 21.62
N GLU A 53 2.71 -6.62 22.08
CA GLU A 53 1.29 -6.51 21.82
C GLU A 53 0.69 -5.20 22.37
N ASP A 54 1.07 -4.81 23.59
CA ASP A 54 0.63 -3.55 24.21
C ASP A 54 1.14 -2.32 23.43
N GLU A 55 2.39 -2.35 22.97
CA GLU A 55 2.96 -1.27 22.13
C GLU A 55 2.24 -1.16 20.79
N PHE A 56 1.91 -2.30 20.17
CA PHE A 56 1.14 -2.35 18.94
C PHE A 56 -0.28 -1.80 19.14
N MET A 57 -0.96 -2.16 20.24
CA MET A 57 -2.29 -1.63 20.55
C MET A 57 -2.25 -0.12 20.83
N ALA A 58 -1.19 0.37 21.49
CA ALA A 58 -0.97 1.80 21.68
C ALA A 58 -0.69 2.51 20.34
N TYR A 59 0.06 1.87 19.42
CA TYR A 59 0.28 2.37 18.08
C TYR A 59 -1.03 2.48 17.29
N ALA A 60 -1.85 1.42 17.28
CA ALA A 60 -3.16 1.44 16.64
C ALA A 60 -4.07 2.54 17.20
N GLY A 61 -4.03 2.78 18.53
CA GLY A 61 -4.75 3.90 19.14
C GLY A 61 -4.29 5.28 18.65
N ARG A 62 -3.00 5.49 18.40
CA ARG A 62 -2.50 6.74 17.79
C ARG A 62 -2.92 6.87 16.33
N MET A 63 -2.92 5.76 15.58
CA MET A 63 -3.35 5.77 14.19
C MET A 63 -4.84 6.09 14.06
N GLU A 64 -5.68 5.56 14.96
CA GLU A 64 -7.12 5.90 14.99
C GLU A 64 -7.34 7.39 15.26
N GLN A 65 -6.55 7.99 16.16
CA GLN A 65 -6.62 9.45 16.41
C GLN A 65 -6.21 10.26 15.18
N ARG A 66 -5.26 9.76 14.37
CA ARG A 66 -4.73 10.46 13.19
C ARG A 66 -5.62 10.32 11.97
N TYR A 67 -6.05 9.10 11.66
CA TYR A 67 -6.74 8.75 10.41
C TYR A 67 -8.24 8.48 10.58
N GLY A 68 -8.72 8.49 11.83
CA GLY A 68 -10.09 8.12 12.16
C GLY A 68 -10.27 6.60 12.36
N PRO A 69 -11.39 6.20 12.98
CA PRO A 69 -11.68 4.80 13.30
C PRO A 69 -11.87 3.93 12.06
N GLU A 70 -12.40 4.46 10.97
CA GLU A 70 -12.66 3.71 9.73
C GLU A 70 -11.35 3.21 9.10
N ALA A 71 -10.33 4.08 9.02
CA ALA A 71 -9.02 3.78 8.43
C ALA A 71 -8.16 2.80 9.24
N VAL A 72 -8.56 2.49 10.48
CA VAL A 72 -7.79 1.69 11.45
C VAL A 72 -8.61 0.50 11.98
N SER A 73 -9.90 0.43 11.64
CA SER A 73 -10.85 -0.60 12.07
C SER A 73 -10.31 -2.03 11.94
N ALA A 74 -9.63 -2.33 10.83
CA ALA A 74 -9.05 -3.64 10.59
C ALA A 74 -7.60 -3.79 11.08
N LEU A 75 -6.91 -2.72 11.51
CA LEU A 75 -5.57 -2.81 12.13
C LEU A 75 -5.66 -3.36 13.55
N ARG A 76 -6.73 -3.05 14.28
CA ARG A 76 -7.02 -3.57 15.62
C ARG A 76 -7.46 -5.03 15.62
N LEU A 77 -6.81 -5.86 14.80
CA LEU A 77 -6.93 -7.30 14.83
C LEU A 77 -6.23 -7.85 16.07
N HIS A 78 -6.68 -7.41 17.24
CA HIS A 78 -6.67 -8.30 18.37
C HIS A 78 -7.78 -9.30 18.08
N ILE A 79 -7.38 -10.56 17.97
CA ILE A 79 -8.22 -11.74 18.18
C ILE A 79 -9.45 -11.33 19.03
N PRO A 80 -10.68 -11.53 18.53
CA PRO A 80 -11.87 -10.95 19.13
C PRO A 80 -11.90 -11.20 20.64
N TYR A 81 -12.09 -10.13 21.42
CA TYR A 81 -12.40 -10.21 22.84
C TYR A 81 -13.68 -11.02 23.12
N GLU A 82 -14.46 -11.36 22.09
CA GLU A 82 -15.64 -12.23 22.21
C GLU A 82 -15.32 -13.70 22.55
N THR A 83 -14.04 -14.13 22.50
CA THR A 83 -13.60 -15.38 23.17
C THR A 83 -13.27 -15.20 24.66
N ARG A 84 -13.26 -13.97 25.18
CA ARG A 84 -13.33 -13.62 26.62
C ARG A 84 -14.79 -13.40 27.05
N GLY A 85 -15.72 -14.15 26.49
CA GLY A 85 -17.07 -14.23 27.02
C GLY A 85 -17.02 -14.79 28.45
N SER A 86 -17.70 -14.12 29.38
CA SER A 86 -18.12 -14.64 30.68
C SER A 86 -19.13 -15.80 30.54
N SER A 87 -18.85 -16.74 29.63
CA SER A 87 -19.61 -17.97 29.44
C SER A 87 -18.91 -19.07 30.25
N PRO A 88 -19.64 -19.90 31.02
CA PRO A 88 -19.07 -20.99 31.81
C PRO A 88 -18.66 -22.21 30.98
N GLU A 89 -18.70 -22.13 29.65
CA GLU A 89 -18.12 -23.13 28.75
C GLU A 89 -16.63 -22.85 28.53
N PRO A 90 -15.78 -23.89 28.35
CA PRO A 90 -14.34 -23.69 28.23
C PRO A 90 -14.06 -22.69 27.11
N ALA A 91 -13.54 -21.52 27.49
CA ALA A 91 -13.21 -20.43 26.59
C ALA A 91 -12.39 -20.99 25.43
N MET A 92 -12.94 -20.92 24.22
CA MET A 92 -12.26 -21.34 23.00
C MET A 92 -10.93 -20.60 22.93
N THR A 93 -9.82 -21.32 23.11
CA THR A 93 -8.48 -20.77 22.99
C THR A 93 -8.33 -20.17 21.60
N PRO A 94 -7.83 -18.93 21.46
CA PRO A 94 -7.67 -18.38 20.12
C PRO A 94 -6.56 -19.10 19.35
N ASN A 95 -6.91 -19.66 18.19
CA ASN A 95 -5.98 -20.38 17.30
C ASN A 95 -5.02 -19.49 16.51
N ILE A 96 -4.96 -18.22 16.89
CA ILE A 96 -4.12 -17.18 16.30
C ILE A 96 -3.50 -16.47 17.50
N ARG A 97 -2.18 -16.30 17.52
CA ARG A 97 -1.43 -15.71 18.63
C ARG A 97 -0.53 -14.60 18.11
N TYR A 98 -0.57 -13.43 18.74
CA TYR A 98 0.36 -12.35 18.44
C TYR A 98 1.81 -12.79 18.66
N VAL A 99 2.69 -12.46 17.70
CA VAL A 99 4.13 -12.70 17.82
C VAL A 99 4.88 -11.38 17.93
N SER A 100 4.72 -10.49 16.94
CA SER A 100 5.38 -9.18 16.91
C SER A 100 4.76 -8.27 15.85
N ALA A 101 5.13 -6.99 15.86
CA ALA A 101 4.74 -6.04 14.84
C ALA A 101 5.86 -5.02 14.56
N TRP A 102 5.86 -4.46 13.37
CA TRP A 102 6.77 -3.40 12.94
C TRP A 102 5.96 -2.29 12.31
N ASN A 103 6.46 -1.06 12.41
CA ASN A 103 5.82 0.10 11.81
C ASN A 103 6.83 0.92 10.99
N GLY A 104 6.31 1.76 10.10
CA GLY A 104 7.10 2.65 9.26
C GLY A 104 6.26 3.81 8.76
N SER A 105 6.89 4.93 8.44
CA SER A 105 6.20 6.11 7.93
C SER A 105 6.93 6.68 6.72
N LEU A 106 6.15 7.25 5.79
CA LEU A 106 6.66 7.95 4.63
C LEU A 106 6.06 9.34 4.56
N GLU A 107 6.84 10.26 4.02
CA GLU A 107 6.37 11.55 3.56
C GLU A 107 6.84 11.76 2.13
N VAL A 108 5.91 12.15 1.26
CA VAL A 108 6.24 12.62 -0.07
C VAL A 108 6.26 14.14 -0.03
N ARG A 109 7.34 14.74 -0.50
CA ARG A 109 7.53 16.20 -0.52
C ARG A 109 7.68 16.72 -1.95
N ASN A 110 7.28 17.96 -2.19
CA ASN A 110 7.62 18.67 -3.43
C ASN A 110 9.04 19.25 -3.37
N ASP A 111 9.45 19.93 -4.44
CA ASP A 111 10.79 20.54 -4.56
C ASP A 111 11.05 21.64 -3.51
N ASP A 112 10.01 22.30 -3.02
CA ASP A 112 10.07 23.29 -1.95
C ASP A 112 10.13 22.65 -0.54
N GLY A 113 10.15 21.32 -0.46
CA GLY A 113 10.18 20.56 0.79
C GLY A 113 8.83 20.47 1.50
N VAL A 114 7.73 20.89 0.87
CA VAL A 114 6.38 20.82 1.44
C VAL A 114 5.86 19.39 1.36
N VAL A 115 5.30 18.86 2.45
CA VAL A 115 4.70 17.52 2.49
C VAL A 115 3.41 17.53 1.68
N LEU A 116 3.39 16.76 0.60
CA LEU A 116 2.23 16.53 -0.27
C LEU A 116 1.36 15.38 0.23
N ALA A 117 1.97 14.33 0.77
CA ALA A 117 1.24 13.21 1.35
C ALA A 117 2.10 12.52 2.40
N SER A 118 1.45 11.84 3.34
CA SER A 118 2.11 11.00 4.32
C SER A 118 1.41 9.64 4.39
N SER A 119 2.15 8.61 4.80
CA SER A 119 1.56 7.32 5.14
C SER A 119 2.19 6.75 6.38
N ASP A 120 1.38 6.05 7.18
CA ASP A 120 1.85 5.16 8.24
C ASP A 120 1.50 3.72 7.86
N ASN A 121 2.42 2.81 8.15
CA ASN A 121 2.33 1.41 7.77
C ASN A 121 2.64 0.53 8.97
N ALA A 122 2.01 -0.64 9.03
CA ALA A 122 2.30 -1.67 10.01
C ALA A 122 2.32 -3.05 9.36
N LEU A 123 3.23 -3.88 9.84
CA LEU A 123 3.29 -5.30 9.53
C LEU A 123 3.20 -6.07 10.84
N VAL A 124 2.23 -6.98 10.96
CA VAL A 124 1.99 -7.76 12.16
C VAL A 124 2.16 -9.23 11.85
N LEU A 125 2.89 -9.94 12.71
CA LEU A 125 3.09 -11.37 12.64
C LEU A 125 2.22 -12.07 13.68
N TYR A 126 1.39 -12.99 13.21
CA TYR A 126 0.63 -13.91 14.05
C TYR A 126 1.10 -15.34 13.81
N ALA A 127 1.21 -16.13 14.87
CA ALA A 127 1.38 -17.58 14.79
C ALA A 127 -0.01 -18.24 14.80
N LEU A 128 -0.19 -19.25 13.97
CA LEU A 128 -1.39 -20.10 14.00
C LEU A 128 -1.10 -21.32 14.87
N ASP A 129 -2.10 -21.78 15.62
CA ASP A 129 -2.04 -23.10 16.27
C ASP A 129 -2.34 -24.19 15.23
N LEU A 130 -1.55 -24.19 14.15
CA LEU A 130 -1.69 -25.08 13.00
C LEU A 130 -0.30 -25.59 12.62
N THR A 131 -0.20 -26.91 12.59
CA THR A 131 0.99 -27.62 12.13
C THR A 131 0.57 -28.62 11.07
N ASP A 132 1.28 -28.67 9.95
CA ASP A 132 0.98 -29.64 8.90
C ASP A 132 1.56 -31.04 9.18
N GLU A 133 1.28 -31.99 8.29
CA GLU A 133 1.72 -33.39 8.43
C GLU A 133 3.25 -33.55 8.52
N GLU A 134 4.01 -32.56 8.03
CA GLU A 134 5.48 -32.53 8.07
C GLU A 134 6.02 -31.79 9.30
N GLY A 135 5.16 -31.34 10.22
CA GLY A 135 5.57 -30.62 11.43
C GLY A 135 5.89 -29.15 11.21
N ARG A 136 5.49 -28.57 10.07
CA ARG A 136 5.76 -27.16 9.74
C ARG A 136 4.70 -26.25 10.34
N GLU A 137 5.16 -25.12 10.87
CA GLU A 137 4.31 -24.14 11.53
C GLU A 137 3.79 -23.10 10.54
N HIS A 138 2.61 -22.55 10.83
CA HIS A 138 1.93 -21.57 9.99
C HIS A 138 1.84 -20.20 10.68
N TYR A 139 1.99 -19.15 9.88
CA TYR A 139 2.01 -17.77 10.34
C TYR A 139 1.25 -16.87 9.38
N TYR A 140 0.61 -15.83 9.92
CA TYR A 140 0.01 -14.77 9.13
C TYR A 140 0.83 -13.49 9.22
N TRP A 141 1.11 -12.91 8.06
CA TRP A 141 1.71 -11.60 7.90
C TRP A 141 0.61 -10.61 7.50
N TRP A 142 0.09 -9.89 8.50
CA TRP A 142 -0.95 -8.88 8.33
C TRP A 142 -0.33 -7.52 8.02
N GLN A 143 -0.66 -6.98 6.85
CA GLN A 143 -0.20 -5.70 6.35
C GLN A 143 -1.30 -4.67 6.48
N TRP A 144 -0.96 -3.51 7.02
CA TRP A 144 -1.81 -2.33 7.01
C TRP A 144 -1.01 -1.13 6.56
N GLY A 145 -1.64 -0.25 5.81
CA GLY A 145 -1.17 1.10 5.58
C GLY A 145 -2.33 2.06 5.52
N ALA A 146 -2.13 3.28 5.99
CA ALA A 146 -3.02 4.40 5.74
C ALA A 146 -2.21 5.56 5.17
N ALA A 147 -2.72 6.17 4.11
CA ALA A 147 -2.14 7.33 3.48
C ALA A 147 -3.14 8.50 3.52
N GLN A 148 -2.62 9.70 3.69
CA GLN A 148 -3.38 10.94 3.67
C GLN A 148 -2.60 11.99 2.87
N ASN A 149 -3.25 12.61 1.89
CA ASN A 149 -2.69 13.76 1.20
C ASN A 149 -2.83 15.04 2.05
N ARG A 150 -2.07 16.06 1.69
CA ARG A 150 -2.23 17.39 2.28
C ARG A 150 -3.60 17.94 1.88
N GLU A 151 -4.40 18.31 2.88
CA GLU A 151 -5.66 19.04 2.65
C GLU A 151 -5.37 20.38 1.98
N ASP A 152 -6.21 20.75 1.02
CA ASP A 152 -6.05 22.00 0.27
C ASP A 152 -6.21 23.21 1.19
N ILE A 153 -5.10 23.92 1.42
CA ILE A 153 -5.08 25.17 2.19
C ILE A 153 -5.10 26.41 1.28
N TRP A 154 -4.89 26.26 -0.03
CA TRP A 154 -4.89 27.38 -0.98
C TRP A 154 -5.06 26.92 -2.43
N MET A 155 -5.90 27.60 -3.22
CA MET A 155 -6.19 27.23 -4.62
C MET A 155 -4.92 26.87 -5.42
N GLY A 156 -4.77 25.60 -5.77
CA GLY A 156 -3.65 25.06 -6.56
C GLY A 156 -2.71 24.13 -5.80
N ASP A 157 -2.88 23.93 -4.50
CA ASP A 157 -2.08 23.00 -3.69
C ASP A 157 -2.72 21.60 -3.56
N ALA A 158 -3.78 21.32 -4.33
CA ALA A 158 -4.48 20.05 -4.32
C ALA A 158 -3.53 18.91 -4.70
N SER A 159 -3.31 18.01 -3.74
CA SER A 159 -2.54 16.80 -3.94
C SER A 159 -3.47 15.61 -3.79
N ASN A 160 -3.37 14.63 -4.68
CA ASN A 160 -4.21 13.45 -4.64
C ASN A 160 -3.36 12.20 -4.46
N LEU A 161 -3.81 11.31 -3.59
CA LEU A 161 -3.26 9.97 -3.50
C LEU A 161 -3.45 9.25 -4.83
N ARG A 162 -2.38 8.63 -5.35
CA ARG A 162 -2.41 7.88 -6.62
C ARG A 162 -2.17 6.40 -6.44
N ASN A 163 -1.18 6.07 -5.62
CA ASN A 163 -0.83 4.69 -5.34
C ASN A 163 -0.12 4.59 -3.99
N PHE A 164 -0.43 3.57 -3.22
CA PHE A 164 0.43 3.16 -2.11
C PHE A 164 0.31 1.66 -1.93
N TRP A 165 1.39 1.03 -1.47
CA TRP A 165 1.48 -0.41 -1.39
C TRP A 165 2.43 -0.87 -0.29
N SER A 166 2.19 -2.08 0.18
CA SER A 166 3.01 -2.79 1.15
C SER A 166 3.36 -4.15 0.58
N ARG A 167 4.62 -4.58 0.75
CA ARG A 167 5.16 -5.85 0.25
C ARG A 167 5.94 -6.57 1.33
N VAL A 168 5.65 -7.86 1.47
CA VAL A 168 6.40 -8.84 2.26
C VAL A 168 7.13 -9.77 1.30
N GLU A 169 8.44 -9.90 1.41
CA GLU A 169 9.27 -10.83 0.64
C GLU A 169 10.13 -11.69 1.59
N PHE A 170 10.00 -13.01 1.48
CA PHE A 170 10.79 -13.96 2.27
C PHE A 170 12.18 -14.13 1.67
N GLU A 171 13.23 -13.90 2.46
CA GLU A 171 14.63 -13.97 1.97
C GLU A 171 15.13 -15.41 1.79
N ASN A 172 14.53 -16.38 2.49
CA ASN A 172 15.00 -17.76 2.53
C ASN A 172 13.98 -18.76 1.97
N SER A 173 14.48 -19.91 1.52
CA SER A 173 13.66 -20.98 0.95
C SER A 173 12.95 -21.84 1.99
N SER A 174 13.33 -21.73 3.27
CA SER A 174 12.64 -22.40 4.38
C SER A 174 11.26 -21.79 4.65
N SER A 175 11.03 -20.56 4.18
CA SER A 175 9.75 -19.87 4.24
C SER A 175 9.00 -20.01 2.93
N ASN A 176 7.82 -20.61 2.99
CA ASN A 176 6.93 -20.78 1.86
C ASN A 176 5.73 -19.87 2.01
N LEU A 177 5.49 -19.02 1.01
CA LEU A 177 4.21 -18.32 0.91
C LEU A 177 3.18 -19.31 0.35
N LEU A 178 2.05 -19.50 1.03
CA LEU A 178 1.01 -20.44 0.59
C LEU A 178 -0.12 -19.72 -0.14
N ILE A 179 -0.74 -18.76 0.53
CA ILE A 179 -1.89 -18.01 0.04
C ILE A 179 -1.77 -16.55 0.48
N TYR A 180 -2.49 -15.66 -0.20
CA TYR A 180 -2.61 -14.25 0.16
C TYR A 180 -4.01 -13.72 -0.16
N ALA A 181 -4.41 -12.65 0.54
CA ALA A 181 -5.60 -11.88 0.24
C ALA A 181 -5.33 -10.37 0.32
N PRO A 182 -5.93 -9.56 -0.57
CA PRO A 182 -6.75 -9.99 -1.71
C PRO A 182 -5.92 -10.74 -2.77
N ASP A 183 -6.56 -11.69 -3.45
CA ASP A 183 -5.97 -12.50 -4.52
C ASP A 183 -6.36 -12.00 -5.93
N SER A 184 -7.23 -10.98 -5.98
CA SER A 184 -7.83 -10.42 -7.18
C SER A 184 -8.13 -8.94 -6.99
N ASP A 185 -8.45 -8.24 -8.08
CA ASP A 185 -8.82 -6.83 -8.03
C ASP A 185 -10.19 -6.66 -7.35
N ILE A 186 -10.23 -5.82 -6.31
CA ILE A 186 -11.45 -5.34 -5.67
C ILE A 186 -11.62 -3.87 -6.02
N TYR A 187 -12.72 -3.55 -6.71
CA TYR A 187 -13.08 -2.20 -7.09
C TYR A 187 -14.10 -1.64 -6.10
N GLY A 188 -14.04 -0.34 -5.83
CA GLY A 188 -15.02 0.30 -4.98
C GLY A 188 -14.98 1.82 -5.07
N THR A 189 -16.11 2.45 -4.76
CA THR A 189 -16.21 3.90 -4.55
C THR A 189 -17.17 4.16 -3.42
N GLU A 190 -16.64 4.56 -2.26
CA GLU A 190 -17.35 4.60 -0.98
C GLU A 190 -17.99 3.26 -0.61
N ASP A 191 -17.35 2.15 -1.02
CA ASP A 191 -17.84 0.80 -0.81
C ASP A 191 -17.16 0.15 0.40
N THR A 192 -17.95 -0.58 1.18
CA THR A 192 -17.39 -1.47 2.21
C THR A 192 -16.86 -2.74 1.54
N VAL A 193 -15.56 -2.99 1.70
CA VAL A 193 -14.86 -4.15 1.18
C VAL A 193 -14.54 -5.10 2.32
N THR A 194 -14.91 -6.38 2.16
CA THR A 194 -14.52 -7.45 3.08
C THR A 194 -13.20 -8.09 2.62
N LEU A 195 -12.14 -7.92 3.41
CA LEU A 195 -10.94 -8.74 3.34
C LEU A 195 -11.19 -10.03 4.11
N ARG A 196 -11.08 -11.17 3.44
CA ARG A 196 -11.23 -12.49 4.05
C ARG A 196 -10.03 -13.37 3.75
N PHE A 197 -9.58 -14.12 4.76
CA PHE A 197 -8.44 -15.01 4.65
C PHE A 197 -8.58 -16.25 5.53
N GLY A 198 -8.10 -17.40 5.06
CA GLY A 198 -8.20 -18.69 5.75
C GLY A 198 -9.52 -19.43 5.51
N LEU A 199 -9.60 -20.67 6.00
CA LEU A 199 -10.75 -21.55 5.83
C LEU A 199 -11.87 -21.19 6.83
N GLU A 200 -13.05 -20.83 6.31
CA GLU A 200 -14.27 -20.65 7.10
C GLU A 200 -14.86 -22.01 7.48
N PHE A 201 -14.37 -22.62 8.55
CA PHE A 201 -15.07 -23.73 9.18
C PHE A 201 -15.60 -23.31 10.54
N PRO A 202 -16.93 -23.45 10.81
CA PRO A 202 -17.43 -23.34 12.17
C PRO A 202 -16.88 -24.51 12.99
N GLY A 203 -15.96 -24.23 13.90
CA GLY A 203 -15.31 -25.24 14.73
C GLY A 203 -14.15 -24.67 15.55
N PRO A 204 -13.62 -25.45 16.51
CA PRO A 204 -12.51 -25.06 17.35
C PRO A 204 -11.19 -24.89 16.59
N ASP A 205 -11.11 -25.25 15.31
CA ASP A 205 -9.93 -25.14 14.44
C ASP A 205 -10.08 -24.01 13.39
N CYS A 206 -10.94 -23.02 13.64
CA CYS A 206 -11.10 -21.90 12.73
C CYS A 206 -9.87 -20.98 12.78
N HIS A 207 -9.20 -20.82 11.64
CA HIS A 207 -8.06 -19.91 11.45
C HIS A 207 -8.41 -18.75 10.50
N SER A 208 -9.70 -18.46 10.30
CA SER A 208 -10.12 -17.41 9.37
C SER A 208 -9.99 -16.01 9.99
N ILE A 209 -9.56 -15.04 9.18
CA ILE A 209 -9.60 -13.62 9.50
C ILE A 209 -10.49 -12.94 8.47
N SER A 210 -11.52 -12.23 8.95
CA SER A 210 -12.39 -11.42 8.10
C SER A 210 -12.54 -10.02 8.68
N ARG A 211 -12.36 -9.00 7.83
CA ARG A 211 -12.54 -7.61 8.21
C ARG A 211 -13.10 -6.78 7.08
N ASP A 212 -13.96 -5.86 7.46
CA ASP A 212 -14.51 -4.86 6.57
C ASP A 212 -13.71 -3.56 6.70
N PHE A 213 -13.49 -2.88 5.58
CA PHE A 213 -12.93 -1.55 5.55
C PHE A 213 -13.52 -0.77 4.37
N VAL A 214 -13.41 0.56 4.39
CA VAL A 214 -13.97 1.40 3.33
C VAL A 214 -12.95 1.64 2.22
N LEU A 215 -13.37 1.36 0.98
CA LEU A 215 -12.65 1.75 -0.22
C LEU A 215 -13.31 3.00 -0.80
N HIS A 216 -12.75 4.17 -0.49
CA HIS A 216 -13.32 5.45 -0.89
C HIS A 216 -13.28 5.64 -2.41
N GLN A 217 -12.21 5.23 -3.07
CA GLN A 217 -12.13 5.29 -4.52
C GLN A 217 -11.07 4.36 -5.10
N GLY A 218 -11.31 3.85 -6.30
CA GLY A 218 -10.30 3.12 -7.07
C GLY A 218 -10.36 1.63 -6.82
N LYS A 219 -9.21 1.00 -6.61
CA LYS A 219 -9.13 -0.45 -6.40
C LYS A 219 -8.00 -0.86 -5.49
N ILE A 220 -8.19 -1.99 -4.82
CA ILE A 220 -7.16 -2.72 -4.09
C ILE A 220 -6.95 -4.06 -4.77
N ARG A 221 -5.71 -4.51 -4.87
CA ARG A 221 -5.38 -5.75 -5.58
C ARG A 221 -4.03 -6.33 -5.12
N PRO A 222 -3.71 -7.58 -5.48
CA PRO A 222 -2.34 -8.03 -5.54
C PRO A 222 -1.55 -7.20 -6.57
N LYS A 223 -0.44 -6.60 -6.13
CA LYS A 223 0.37 -5.73 -6.99
C LYS A 223 0.99 -6.53 -8.15
N PRO A 224 0.75 -6.14 -9.41
CA PRO A 224 1.27 -6.86 -10.57
C PRO A 224 2.79 -7.00 -10.55
N GLY A 225 3.30 -8.22 -10.77
CA GLY A 225 4.75 -8.52 -10.77
C GLY A 225 5.39 -8.64 -9.38
N GLU A 226 4.65 -8.36 -8.31
CA GLU A 226 5.17 -8.36 -6.93
C GLU A 226 4.59 -9.48 -6.06
N CYS A 227 3.89 -10.45 -6.65
CA CYS A 227 3.35 -11.63 -5.97
C CYS A 227 3.91 -12.94 -6.52
N ARG A 228 4.36 -13.83 -5.63
CA ARG A 228 4.88 -15.17 -5.94
C ARG A 228 4.60 -16.12 -4.77
N VAL A 229 3.80 -17.15 -5.01
CA VAL A 229 3.58 -18.28 -4.09
C VAL A 229 4.77 -19.24 -4.14
N GLY A 230 5.02 -19.96 -3.04
CA GLY A 230 6.06 -20.98 -2.91
C GLY A 230 7.26 -20.52 -2.08
N SER A 231 8.36 -21.25 -2.22
CA SER A 231 9.64 -21.02 -1.52
C SER A 231 10.19 -19.63 -1.80
N ALA A 232 10.62 -18.92 -0.75
CA ALA A 232 11.05 -17.51 -0.83
C ALA A 232 9.98 -16.65 -1.54
N GLY A 233 8.71 -16.90 -1.21
CA GLY A 233 7.58 -16.21 -1.81
C GLY A 233 7.56 -14.71 -1.46
N LYS A 234 6.75 -13.97 -2.21
CA LYS A 234 6.50 -12.56 -1.94
C LYS A 234 5.05 -12.21 -2.20
N TYR A 235 4.54 -11.23 -1.46
CA TYR A 235 3.20 -10.72 -1.65
C TYR A 235 3.18 -9.22 -1.41
N ALA A 236 2.57 -8.50 -2.34
CA ALA A 236 2.33 -7.07 -2.23
C ALA A 236 0.85 -6.77 -2.46
N VAL A 237 0.27 -5.97 -1.57
CA VAL A 237 -1.05 -5.37 -1.77
C VAL A 237 -0.84 -3.92 -2.20
N ASP A 238 -1.51 -3.50 -3.29
CA ASP A 238 -1.53 -2.10 -3.70
C ASP A 238 -2.96 -1.55 -3.76
N TRP A 239 -3.09 -0.27 -3.39
CA TRP A 239 -4.21 0.55 -3.78
C TRP A 239 -3.82 1.45 -4.94
N VAL A 240 -4.72 1.59 -5.92
CA VAL A 240 -4.56 2.52 -7.04
C VAL A 240 -5.83 3.33 -7.20
N GLY A 241 -5.71 4.64 -7.24
CA GLY A 241 -6.85 5.54 -7.38
C GLY A 241 -6.46 6.98 -7.65
N ASN A 242 -7.39 7.89 -7.30
CA ASN A 242 -7.21 9.32 -7.40
C ASN A 242 -8.04 10.00 -6.30
N HIS A 243 -7.62 9.84 -5.06
CA HIS A 243 -8.43 10.23 -3.90
C HIS A 243 -7.82 11.42 -3.17
N GLU A 244 -8.67 12.36 -2.77
CA GLU A 244 -8.37 13.44 -1.84
C GLU A 244 -8.99 13.07 -0.48
N GLY A 245 -8.17 13.03 0.56
CA GLY A 245 -8.51 12.57 1.90
C GLY A 245 -7.58 11.45 2.38
N THR A 246 -8.16 10.47 3.05
CA THR A 246 -7.45 9.34 3.66
C THR A 246 -7.89 8.05 3.01
N GLN A 247 -6.95 7.16 2.68
CA GLN A 247 -7.26 5.82 2.23
C GLN A 247 -6.39 4.81 2.99
N SER A 248 -6.99 3.69 3.39
CA SER A 248 -6.28 2.56 3.97
C SER A 248 -6.20 1.37 3.02
N ILE A 249 -5.19 0.52 3.21
CA ILE A 249 -5.06 -0.81 2.60
C ILE A 249 -4.84 -1.86 3.66
N TYR A 250 -5.32 -3.05 3.36
CA TYR A 250 -5.11 -4.24 4.15
C TYR A 250 -4.73 -5.38 3.22
N GLY A 251 -3.73 -6.16 3.64
CA GLY A 251 -3.36 -7.38 2.97
C GLY A 251 -2.91 -8.40 3.99
N ILE A 252 -3.06 -9.68 3.67
CA ILE A 252 -2.59 -10.76 4.53
C ILE A 252 -2.01 -11.86 3.65
N CYS A 253 -0.91 -12.45 4.10
CA CYS A 253 -0.40 -13.68 3.50
C CYS A 253 -0.04 -14.71 4.56
N GLU A 254 -0.09 -15.97 4.14
CA GLU A 254 0.25 -17.12 4.97
C GLU A 254 1.66 -17.59 4.64
N GLU A 255 2.49 -17.63 5.68
CA GLU A 255 3.81 -18.24 5.65
C GLU A 255 3.72 -19.61 6.32
N ARG A 256 4.29 -20.61 5.66
CA ARG A 256 4.63 -21.89 6.27
C ARG A 256 6.14 -22.05 6.33
N ARG A 257 6.68 -22.38 7.50
CA ARG A 257 8.12 -22.55 7.70
C ARG A 257 8.48 -23.75 8.57
N GLU A 258 9.68 -24.27 8.36
CA GLU A 258 10.22 -25.37 9.17
C GLU A 258 10.42 -24.94 10.63
N ASN A 259 10.10 -25.86 11.54
CA ASN A 259 10.14 -25.61 12.98
C ASN A 259 11.55 -25.17 13.41
N SER A 260 11.66 -24.18 14.31
CA SER A 260 12.88 -23.53 14.82
C SER A 260 13.63 -22.53 13.91
N THR A 261 13.25 -22.36 12.64
CA THR A 261 13.80 -21.29 11.80
C THR A 261 12.87 -20.08 11.78
N GLY A 262 13.26 -18.97 12.42
CA GLY A 262 12.55 -17.71 12.21
C GLY A 262 12.75 -17.22 10.78
N SER A 263 11.82 -16.40 10.30
CA SER A 263 11.86 -15.86 8.94
C SER A 263 12.65 -14.56 8.87
N ALA A 264 13.45 -14.41 7.81
CA ALA A 264 14.01 -13.12 7.45
C ALA A 264 13.18 -12.54 6.31
N VAL A 265 12.64 -11.34 6.51
CA VAL A 265 11.66 -10.70 5.64
C VAL A 265 12.15 -9.34 5.21
N LEU A 266 12.02 -9.04 3.92
CA LEU A 266 12.10 -7.67 3.40
C LEU A 266 10.68 -7.10 3.35
N TRP A 267 10.42 -6.12 4.19
CA TRP A 267 9.18 -5.36 4.20
C TRP A 267 9.39 -4.03 3.48
N THR A 268 8.77 -3.87 2.32
CA THR A 268 8.85 -2.65 1.51
C THR A 268 7.49 -1.97 1.45
N TYR A 269 7.45 -0.67 1.67
CA TYR A 269 6.24 0.13 1.54
C TYR A 269 6.52 1.40 0.75
N CYS A 270 5.50 1.88 0.05
CA CYS A 270 5.64 2.97 -0.92
C CYS A 270 4.38 3.84 -0.95
N LEU A 271 4.57 5.13 -1.18
CA LEU A 271 3.54 6.13 -1.34
C LEU A 271 3.82 6.98 -2.58
N THR A 272 2.80 7.15 -3.43
CA THR A 272 2.81 8.01 -4.62
C THR A 272 1.62 8.95 -4.60
N THR A 273 1.90 10.24 -4.77
CA THR A 273 0.92 11.31 -4.86
C THR A 273 1.14 12.10 -6.17
N SER A 274 0.13 12.84 -6.60
CA SER A 274 0.27 13.82 -7.69
C SER A 274 -0.18 15.20 -7.23
N GLN A 275 0.48 16.23 -7.72
CA GLN A 275 0.06 17.63 -7.56
C GLN A 275 -0.44 18.19 -8.90
N PHE A 276 -1.50 19.01 -8.84
CA PHE A 276 -2.05 19.73 -9.99
C PHE A 276 -1.33 21.05 -10.27
#